data_AF-A0A177ENS1-F1
#
_entry.id   AF-A0A177ENS1-F1
#
_cell.length_a   1.000
_cell.length_b   1.000
_cell.length_c   1.000
_cell.angle_alpha   90.00
_cell.angle_beta   90.00
_cell.angle_gamma   90.00
#
_symmetry.space_group_name_H-M   'P 1'
#
loop_
_entity.id
_entity.type
_entity.pdbx_description
1 polymer ?
#
loop_
_entity_poly.entity_id
_entity_poly.type
_entity_poly.pdbx_seq_one_letter_code
_entity_poly.pdbx_strand_id
1 'polypeptide(L)'
;MNLSGENSKTKAVAEKVKQTDDKAHQQVQKIKESKLGKAIPTEYKNIGIKQVALISLVLNSVVLVFTYALCIALYPEKADDSSFAKSISGICLGLTYAISFCHDFFVYWFERGTMLLSFVGLRVFSLLVTIVVALFLTGPSATILFKCFIIIINTIFCLMYMYIFAIYISHLKTGGSTEGGDQQEV
;
A
#
# COMPACT_ATOMS: atom_id res chain seq x y z
N MET A 1 0.81 -44.47 16.44
CA MET A 1 0.70 -42.99 16.39
C MET A 1 1.50 -42.49 15.19
N ASN A 2 0.86 -41.71 14.32
CA ASN A 2 1.30 -41.36 12.96
C ASN A 2 2.14 -40.07 12.97
N LEU A 3 3.48 -40.17 12.87
CA LEU A 3 4.41 -39.03 12.85
C LEU A 3 4.91 -38.65 11.43
N SER A 4 4.48 -39.34 10.37
CA SER A 4 4.99 -39.09 9.01
C SER A 4 4.18 -38.07 8.19
N GLY A 5 2.96 -37.73 8.62
CA GLY A 5 2.04 -36.86 7.87
C GLY A 5 2.24 -35.36 8.09
N GLU A 6 2.84 -34.95 9.21
CA GLU A 6 3.11 -33.53 9.52
C GLU A 6 4.33 -33.01 8.73
N ASN A 7 5.38 -33.81 8.58
CA ASN A 7 6.59 -33.42 7.85
C ASN A 7 6.39 -33.26 6.33
N SER A 8 5.44 -33.98 5.72
CA SER A 8 5.20 -33.86 4.27
C SER A 8 4.35 -32.63 3.92
N LYS A 9 3.38 -32.26 4.77
CA LYS A 9 2.58 -31.05 4.59
C LYS A 9 3.42 -29.78 4.74
N THR A 10 4.34 -29.76 5.71
CA THR A 10 5.23 -28.60 5.92
C THR A 10 6.24 -28.45 4.78
N LYS A 11 6.79 -29.56 4.24
CA LYS A 11 7.65 -29.54 3.04
C LYS A 11 6.89 -29.11 1.78
N ALA A 12 5.68 -29.62 1.57
CA ALA A 12 4.84 -29.23 0.44
C ALA A 12 4.43 -27.75 0.49
N VAL A 13 4.16 -27.21 1.69
CA VAL A 13 3.89 -25.77 1.86
C VAL A 13 5.13 -24.95 1.58
N ALA A 14 6.31 -25.34 2.07
CA ALA A 14 7.57 -24.63 1.79
C ALA A 14 7.92 -24.62 0.30
N GLU A 15 7.71 -25.73 -0.40
CA GLU A 15 7.95 -25.86 -1.84
C GLU A 15 6.96 -25.03 -2.67
N LYS A 16 5.69 -24.98 -2.22
CA LYS A 16 4.65 -24.15 -2.83
C LYS A 16 4.91 -22.65 -2.61
N VAL A 17 5.36 -22.26 -1.42
CA VAL A 17 5.77 -20.88 -1.10
C VAL A 17 6.95 -20.46 -1.99
N LYS A 18 7.96 -21.33 -2.15
CA LYS A 18 9.10 -21.07 -3.05
C LYS A 18 8.67 -20.88 -4.50
N GLN A 19 7.78 -21.75 -5.01
CA GLN A 19 7.25 -21.61 -6.38
C GLN A 19 6.43 -20.33 -6.58
N THR A 20 5.62 -19.94 -5.60
CA THR A 20 4.84 -18.69 -5.66
C THR A 20 5.77 -17.48 -5.67
N ASP A 21 6.82 -17.50 -4.86
CA ASP A 21 7.82 -16.46 -4.79
C ASP A 21 8.64 -16.36 -6.09
N ASP A 22 9.01 -17.49 -6.70
CA ASP A 22 9.69 -17.51 -8.01
C ASP A 22 8.81 -16.94 -9.13
N LYS A 23 7.52 -17.27 -9.13
CA LYS A 23 6.56 -16.69 -10.08
C LYS A 23 6.36 -15.20 -9.87
N ALA A 24 6.31 -14.73 -8.63
CA ALA A 24 6.21 -13.32 -8.31
C ALA A 24 7.44 -12.55 -8.84
N HIS A 25 8.65 -13.06 -8.64
CA HIS A 25 9.86 -12.46 -9.18
C HIS A 25 9.89 -12.41 -10.71
N GLN A 26 9.49 -13.50 -11.37
CA GLN A 26 9.41 -13.51 -12.83
C GLN A 26 8.40 -12.48 -13.36
N GLN A 27 7.26 -12.30 -12.70
CA GLN A 27 6.28 -11.28 -13.08
C GLN A 27 6.83 -9.87 -12.90
N VAL A 28 7.52 -9.61 -11.78
CA VAL A 28 8.13 -8.32 -11.51
C VAL A 28 9.23 -7.99 -12.52
N GLN A 29 10.04 -8.98 -12.91
CA GLN A 29 11.08 -8.81 -13.94
C GLN A 29 10.49 -8.52 -15.32
N LYS A 30 9.43 -9.22 -15.73
CA LYS A 30 8.67 -8.92 -16.96
C LYS A 30 8.11 -7.50 -16.98
N ILE A 31 7.63 -7.01 -15.84
CA ILE A 31 7.14 -5.63 -15.72
C ILE A 31 8.30 -4.65 -15.90
N LYS A 32 9.45 -4.87 -15.24
CA LYS A 32 10.65 -4.03 -15.40
C LYS A 32 11.12 -3.95 -16.87
N GLU A 33 11.08 -5.06 -17.60
CA GLU A 33 11.51 -5.12 -19.00
C GLU A 33 10.49 -4.55 -20.00
N SER A 34 9.22 -4.37 -19.58
CA SER A 34 8.16 -3.82 -20.42
C SER A 34 8.37 -2.35 -20.79
N LYS A 35 7.73 -1.89 -21.87
CA LYS A 35 7.73 -0.45 -22.25
C LYS A 35 7.26 0.45 -21.11
N LEU A 36 6.30 -0.02 -20.31
CA LEU A 36 5.81 0.69 -19.15
C LEU A 36 6.88 0.71 -18.04
N GLY A 37 7.50 -0.43 -17.72
CA GLY A 37 8.53 -0.53 -16.69
C GLY A 37 9.79 0.28 -16.97
N LYS A 38 10.17 0.40 -18.25
CA LYS A 38 11.29 1.27 -18.69
C LYS A 38 10.98 2.76 -18.58
N ALA A 39 9.70 3.14 -18.62
CA ALA A 39 9.26 4.53 -18.46
C ALA A 39 9.14 4.94 -16.98
N ILE A 40 9.08 3.96 -16.06
CA ILE A 40 8.96 4.26 -14.64
C ILE A 40 10.38 4.28 -14.04
N PRO A 41 10.78 5.36 -13.32
CA PRO A 41 12.11 5.47 -12.74
C PRO A 41 12.40 4.30 -11.80
N THR A 42 13.29 3.41 -12.23
CA THR A 42 13.75 2.24 -11.47
C THR A 42 15.06 2.51 -10.71
N GLU A 43 15.55 3.76 -10.75
CA GLU A 43 16.82 4.21 -10.14
C GLU A 43 16.83 4.23 -8.60
N TYR A 44 15.81 3.68 -7.94
CA TYR A 44 15.84 3.52 -6.50
C TYR A 44 16.82 2.41 -6.10
N LYS A 45 18.10 2.79 -6.00
CA LYS A 45 19.21 2.00 -5.49
C LYS A 45 18.86 1.54 -4.08
N ASN A 46 18.52 0.27 -3.93
CA ASN A 46 18.20 -0.40 -2.65
C ASN A 46 17.19 0.33 -1.76
N ILE A 47 15.88 0.21 -2.06
CA ILE A 47 14.84 0.63 -1.11
C ILE A 47 14.76 -0.38 0.04
N GLY A 48 15.08 0.04 1.26
CA GLY A 48 14.87 -0.75 2.48
C GLY A 48 13.44 -0.64 3.04
N ILE A 49 13.06 -1.54 3.96
CA ILE A 49 11.72 -1.55 4.59
C ILE A 49 11.37 -0.20 5.22
N LYS A 50 12.34 0.44 5.87
CA LYS A 50 12.19 1.79 6.46
C LYS A 50 11.83 2.85 5.43
N GLN A 51 12.43 2.81 4.25
CA GLN A 51 12.16 3.78 3.18
C GLN A 51 10.78 3.54 2.58
N VAL A 52 10.37 2.28 2.38
CA VAL A 52 9.00 1.94 1.97
C VAL A 52 8.00 2.45 2.98
N ALA A 53 8.21 2.16 4.27
CA ALA A 53 7.33 2.59 5.35
C ALA A 53 7.27 4.12 5.49
N LEU A 54 8.39 4.82 5.31
CA LEU A 54 8.46 6.28 5.36
C LEU A 54 7.72 6.93 4.19
N ILE A 55 7.99 6.48 2.96
CA ILE A 55 7.27 6.97 1.78
C ILE A 55 5.78 6.66 1.94
N SER A 56 5.47 5.49 2.51
CA SER A 56 4.10 5.07 2.78
C SER A 56 3.41 6.02 3.75
N LEU A 57 4.07 6.35 4.86
CA LEU A 57 3.62 7.33 5.86
C LEU A 57 3.32 8.70 5.24
N VAL A 58 4.27 9.25 4.48
CA VAL A 58 4.15 10.58 3.87
C VAL A 58 2.99 10.64 2.89
N LEU A 59 2.91 9.67 1.98
CA LEU A 59 1.81 9.60 1.02
C LEU A 59 0.47 9.43 1.74
N ASN A 60 0.42 8.75 2.89
CA ASN A 60 -0.83 8.44 3.59
C ASN A 60 -1.38 9.70 4.24
N SER A 61 -0.49 10.48 4.86
CA SER A 61 -0.81 11.79 5.41
C SER A 61 -1.29 12.75 4.33
N VAL A 62 -0.65 12.81 3.16
CA VAL A 62 -1.06 13.68 2.05
C VAL A 62 -2.46 13.31 1.56
N VAL A 63 -2.70 12.02 1.31
CA VAL A 63 -4.00 11.51 0.85
C VAL A 63 -5.09 11.73 1.87
N LEU A 64 -4.80 11.47 3.15
CA LEU A 64 -5.71 11.72 4.26
C LEU A 64 -6.13 13.19 4.26
N VAL A 65 -5.19 14.12 4.36
CA VAL A 65 -5.48 15.56 4.46
C VAL A 65 -6.29 16.03 3.26
N PHE A 66 -5.89 15.62 2.06
CA PHE A 66 -6.56 16.02 0.83
C PHE A 66 -7.98 15.45 0.73
N THR A 67 -8.16 14.16 1.02
CA THR A 67 -9.47 13.50 1.00
C THR A 67 -10.40 14.10 2.06
N TYR A 68 -9.90 14.34 3.27
CA TYR A 68 -10.69 14.94 4.35
C TYR A 68 -11.10 16.38 4.04
N ALA A 69 -10.19 17.19 3.50
CA ALA A 69 -10.49 18.57 3.11
C ALA A 69 -11.57 18.63 2.02
N LEU A 70 -11.48 17.76 1.01
CA LEU A 70 -12.51 17.66 -0.02
C LEU A 70 -13.85 17.20 0.55
N CYS A 71 -13.87 16.18 1.41
CA CYS A 71 -15.11 15.71 2.03
C CYS A 71 -15.75 16.78 2.93
N ILE A 72 -14.97 17.59 3.65
CA ILE A 72 -15.47 18.74 4.42
C ILE A 72 -16.09 19.77 3.47
N ALA A 73 -15.38 20.17 2.41
CA ALA A 73 -15.85 21.17 1.45
C ALA A 73 -17.13 20.75 0.70
N LEU A 74 -17.34 19.45 0.53
CA LEU A 74 -18.47 18.88 -0.21
C LEU A 74 -19.62 18.42 0.68
N TYR A 75 -19.46 18.46 2.01
CA TYR A 75 -20.53 18.10 2.94
C TYR A 75 -21.60 19.19 2.91
N PRO A 76 -22.90 18.85 2.86
CA PRO A 76 -23.96 19.85 2.86
C PRO A 76 -23.90 20.68 4.14
N GLU A 77 -23.80 22.00 4.02
CA GLU A 77 -24.08 22.92 5.12
C GLU A 77 -25.57 22.85 5.45
N LYS A 78 -25.97 21.91 6.29
CA LYS A 78 -27.28 21.92 6.93
C LYS A 78 -27.09 22.00 8.43
N ALA A 79 -27.29 23.21 8.95
CA ALA A 79 -27.28 23.62 10.35
C ALA A 79 -25.90 23.55 11.05
N ASP A 80 -25.64 24.57 11.87
CA ASP A 80 -24.39 24.93 12.58
C ASP A 80 -23.70 23.82 13.41
N ASP A 81 -24.23 22.59 13.43
CA ASP A 81 -23.74 21.49 14.26
C ASP A 81 -23.31 20.22 13.51
N SER A 82 -23.54 20.09 12.20
CA SER A 82 -23.24 18.84 11.46
C SER A 82 -22.02 18.93 10.54
N SER A 83 -20.82 19.07 11.10
CA SER A 83 -19.58 19.01 10.31
C SER A 83 -19.28 17.57 9.84
N PHE A 84 -18.67 17.42 8.66
CA PHE A 84 -18.24 16.11 8.15
C PHE A 84 -17.38 15.35 9.17
N ALA A 85 -16.50 16.05 9.90
CA ALA A 85 -15.64 15.47 10.93
C ALA A 85 -16.42 14.84 12.09
N LYS A 86 -17.63 15.33 12.39
CA LYS A 86 -18.54 14.76 13.40
C LYS A 86 -19.46 13.68 12.83
N SER A 87 -19.53 13.52 11.50
CA SER A 87 -20.37 12.52 10.85
C SER A 87 -19.79 11.11 10.97
N ILE A 88 -20.65 10.08 10.94
CA ILE A 88 -20.22 8.67 10.94
C ILE A 88 -19.25 8.39 9.78
N SER A 89 -19.55 8.92 8.58
CA SER A 89 -18.69 8.79 7.41
C SER A 89 -17.31 9.41 7.61
N GLY A 90 -17.25 10.58 8.23
CA GLY A 90 -15.99 11.22 8.61
C GLY A 90 -15.21 10.38 9.61
N ILE A 91 -15.85 9.96 10.71
CA ILE A 91 -15.23 9.13 11.75
C ILE A 91 -14.68 7.83 11.16
N CYS A 92 -15.46 7.12 10.33
CA CYS A 92 -15.02 5.89 9.67
C CYS A 92 -13.80 6.11 8.76
N LEU A 93 -13.81 7.19 7.98
CA LEU A 93 -12.70 7.55 7.10
C LEU A 93 -11.45 7.89 7.92
N GLY A 94 -11.60 8.73 8.95
CA GLY A 94 -10.51 9.18 9.82
C GLY A 94 -9.86 8.02 10.56
N LEU A 95 -10.66 7.13 11.15
CA LEU A 95 -10.15 5.93 11.82
C LEU A 95 -9.40 5.01 10.86
N THR A 96 -9.88 4.85 9.63
CA THR A 96 -9.23 3.99 8.63
C THR A 96 -7.83 4.49 8.28
N TYR A 97 -7.71 5.79 7.99
CA TYR A 97 -6.40 6.40 7.74
C TYR A 97 -5.50 6.44 8.98
N ALA A 98 -6.07 6.62 10.17
CA ALA A 98 -5.31 6.59 11.43
C ALA A 98 -4.76 5.19 11.72
N ILE A 99 -5.55 4.13 11.49
CA ILE A 99 -5.07 2.74 11.58
C ILE A 99 -3.96 2.50 10.55
N SER A 100 -4.13 3.00 9.32
CA SER A 100 -3.07 2.94 8.30
C SER A 100 -1.80 3.64 8.75
N PHE A 101 -1.92 4.85 9.28
CA PHE A 101 -0.79 5.63 9.76
C PHE A 101 -0.05 4.92 10.91
N CYS A 102 -0.80 4.41 11.90
CA CYS A 102 -0.22 3.68 13.03
C CYS A 102 0.48 2.39 12.58
N HIS A 103 -0.08 1.68 11.59
CA HIS A 103 0.55 0.50 11.00
C HIS A 103 1.85 0.87 10.28
N ASP A 104 1.82 1.86 9.39
CA ASP A 104 3.01 2.32 8.66
C ASP A 104 4.11 2.78 9.64
N PHE A 105 3.73 3.53 10.68
CA PHE A 105 4.62 4.00 11.73
C PHE A 105 5.22 2.85 12.56
N PHE A 106 4.39 1.87 12.91
CA PHE A 106 4.87 0.67 13.60
C PHE A 106 5.90 -0.09 12.74
N VAL A 107 5.64 -0.29 11.45
CA VAL A 107 6.59 -0.98 10.58
C VAL A 107 7.86 -0.16 10.36
N TYR A 108 7.75 1.16 10.25
CA TYR A 108 8.90 2.06 10.20
C TYR A 108 9.80 1.91 11.43
N TRP A 109 9.21 1.81 12.62
CA TRP A 109 9.96 1.73 13.88
C TRP A 109 10.55 0.34 14.16
N PHE A 110 9.79 -0.72 13.88
CA PHE A 110 10.15 -2.09 14.27
C PHE A 110 10.75 -2.94 13.14
N GLU A 111 10.87 -2.40 11.92
CA GLU A 111 11.49 -3.07 10.74
C GLU A 111 10.95 -4.47 10.43
N ARG A 112 9.70 -4.79 10.81
CA ARG A 112 9.15 -6.13 10.64
C ARG A 112 8.69 -6.39 9.20
N GLY A 113 9.58 -7.00 8.41
CA GLY A 113 9.29 -7.42 7.03
C GLY A 113 8.09 -8.37 6.89
N THR A 114 7.73 -9.13 7.94
CA THR A 114 6.53 -9.98 7.91
C THR A 114 5.21 -9.21 7.80
N MET A 115 5.21 -7.90 8.07
CA MET A 115 4.02 -7.02 7.94
C MET A 115 3.88 -6.37 6.56
N LEU A 116 4.74 -6.72 5.60
CA LEU A 116 4.68 -6.19 4.25
C LEU A 116 3.36 -6.53 3.54
N LEU A 117 2.82 -7.74 3.74
CA LEU A 117 1.53 -8.13 3.16
C LEU A 117 0.35 -7.32 3.73
N SER A 118 0.45 -6.89 5.00
CA SER A 118 -0.58 -6.06 5.62
C SER A 118 -0.56 -4.61 5.10
N PHE A 119 0.53 -4.09 4.52
CA PHE A 119 0.49 -2.82 3.78
C PHE A 119 -0.52 -2.87 2.64
N VAL A 120 -0.40 -3.88 1.78
CA VAL A 120 -1.25 -4.03 0.60
C VAL A 120 -2.73 -4.17 1.01
N GLY A 121 -3.00 -5.04 1.99
CA GLY A 121 -4.34 -5.23 2.51
C GLY A 121 -4.95 -3.94 3.08
N LEU A 122 -4.16 -3.18 3.83
CA LEU A 122 -4.62 -1.94 4.48
C LEU A 122 -4.86 -0.80 3.47
N ARG A 123 -4.09 -0.75 2.38
CA ARG A 123 -4.30 0.20 1.27
C ARG A 123 -5.57 -0.12 0.48
N VAL A 124 -5.79 -1.39 0.15
CA VAL A 124 -7.03 -1.82 -0.51
C VAL A 124 -8.23 -1.57 0.39
N PHE A 125 -8.14 -1.90 1.68
CA PHE A 125 -9.20 -1.61 2.65
C PHE A 125 -9.50 -0.11 2.74
N SER A 126 -8.47 0.74 2.83
CA SER A 126 -8.62 2.20 2.86
C SER A 126 -9.29 2.75 1.61
N LEU A 127 -8.93 2.22 0.43
CA LEU A 127 -9.57 2.57 -0.83
C LEU A 127 -11.05 2.18 -0.84
N LEU A 128 -11.39 0.97 -0.37
CA LEU A 128 -12.77 0.49 -0.29
C LEU A 128 -13.61 1.36 0.65
N VAL A 129 -13.09 1.69 1.84
CA VAL A 129 -13.77 2.60 2.78
C VAL A 129 -13.97 3.97 2.15
N THR A 130 -12.97 4.49 1.43
CA THR A 130 -13.07 5.79 0.74
C THR A 130 -14.13 5.77 -0.35
N ILE A 131 -14.23 4.70 -1.15
CA ILE A 131 -15.27 4.53 -2.17
C ILE A 131 -16.64 4.53 -1.50
N VAL A 132 -16.83 3.75 -0.44
CA VAL A 132 -18.09 3.71 0.32
C VAL A 132 -18.45 5.10 0.83
N VAL A 133 -17.55 5.76 1.55
CA VAL A 133 -17.76 7.11 2.09
C VAL A 133 -18.13 8.11 0.98
N ALA A 134 -17.41 8.09 -0.14
CA ALA A 134 -17.67 8.98 -1.27
C ALA A 134 -19.05 8.75 -1.90
N LEU A 135 -19.51 7.50 -2.00
CA LEU A 135 -20.85 7.17 -2.49
C LEU A 135 -21.95 7.72 -1.57
N PHE A 136 -21.75 7.63 -0.25
CA PHE A 136 -22.69 8.10 0.78
C PHE A 136 -22.66 9.62 1.03
N LEU A 137 -21.75 10.39 0.42
CA LEU A 137 -21.81 11.85 0.46
C LEU A 137 -23.08 12.35 -0.26
N THR A 138 -24.00 12.96 0.47
CA THR A 138 -25.27 13.47 -0.07
C THR A 138 -25.29 15.00 0.02
N GLY A 139 -25.30 15.70 -1.11
CA GLY A 139 -25.33 17.16 -1.14
C GLY A 139 -25.44 17.72 -2.57
N PRO A 140 -25.97 18.94 -2.77
CA PRO A 140 -26.05 19.57 -4.10
C PRO A 140 -24.66 19.81 -4.73
N SER A 141 -23.63 20.00 -3.90
CA SER A 141 -22.21 20.10 -4.27
C SER A 141 -21.51 18.75 -4.47
N ALA A 142 -22.09 17.64 -4.01
CA ALA A 142 -21.58 16.27 -4.19
C ALA A 142 -21.92 15.71 -5.59
N THR A 143 -21.68 16.50 -6.63
CA THR A 143 -21.85 16.09 -8.03
C THR A 143 -21.03 14.82 -8.29
N ILE A 144 -21.52 13.94 -9.15
CA ILE A 144 -20.86 12.68 -9.53
C ILE A 144 -19.37 12.90 -9.88
N LEU A 145 -19.06 14.00 -10.56
CA LEU A 145 -17.69 14.43 -10.88
C LEU A 145 -16.76 14.52 -9.66
N PHE A 146 -17.21 15.09 -8.55
CA PHE A 146 -16.40 15.24 -7.34
C PHE A 146 -16.18 13.91 -6.61
N LYS A 147 -17.21 13.05 -6.58
CA LYS A 147 -17.08 11.68 -6.04
C LYS A 147 -16.08 10.88 -6.87
N CYS A 148 -16.19 10.94 -8.20
CA CYS A 148 -15.25 10.32 -9.11
C CYS A 148 -13.82 10.85 -8.89
N PHE A 149 -13.65 12.15 -8.69
CA PHE A 149 -12.34 12.75 -8.45
C PHE A 149 -11.67 12.23 -7.16
N ILE A 150 -12.42 12.15 -6.05
CA ILE A 150 -11.92 11.58 -4.78
C ILE A 150 -11.49 10.12 -4.97
N ILE A 151 -12.30 9.32 -5.66
CA ILE A 151 -12.01 7.90 -5.94
C ILE A 151 -10.78 7.76 -6.84
N ILE A 152 -10.68 8.57 -7.91
CA ILE A 152 -9.56 8.54 -8.85
C ILE A 152 -8.25 8.87 -8.13
N ILE A 153 -8.23 9.93 -7.32
CA ILE A 153 -7.03 10.32 -6.57
C ILE A 153 -6.61 9.20 -5.62
N ASN A 154 -7.54 8.67 -4.81
CA ASN A 154 -7.22 7.57 -3.91
C ASN A 154 -6.75 6.31 -4.64
N THR A 155 -7.28 6.05 -5.84
CA THR A 155 -6.82 4.96 -6.71
C THR A 155 -5.40 5.20 -7.22
N ILE A 156 -5.08 6.40 -7.71
CA ILE A 156 -3.74 6.76 -8.19
C ILE A 156 -2.72 6.59 -7.07
N PHE A 157 -3.01 7.13 -5.89
CA PHE A 157 -2.12 6.97 -4.74
C PHE A 157 -1.97 5.50 -4.36
N CYS A 158 -3.07 4.73 -4.27
CA CYS A 158 -3.01 3.29 -4.02
C CYS A 158 -2.11 2.56 -5.02
N LEU A 159 -2.16 2.92 -6.32
CA LEU A 159 -1.28 2.34 -7.34
C LEU A 159 0.19 2.76 -7.15
N MET A 160 0.47 4.00 -6.76
CA MET A 160 1.83 4.45 -6.42
C MET A 160 2.42 3.64 -5.26
N TYR A 161 1.63 3.34 -4.22
CA TYR A 161 2.07 2.47 -3.13
C TYR A 161 2.40 1.06 -3.61
N MET A 162 1.49 0.47 -4.38
CA MET A 162 1.69 -0.88 -4.94
C MET A 162 2.95 -0.93 -5.80
N TYR A 163 3.24 0.14 -6.54
CA TYR A 163 4.45 0.25 -7.34
C TYR A 163 5.72 0.28 -6.48
N ILE A 164 5.79 1.14 -5.46
CA ILE A 164 6.96 1.22 -4.55
C ILE A 164 7.17 -0.11 -3.81
N PHE A 165 6.08 -0.74 -3.37
CA PHE A 165 6.11 -2.04 -2.74
C PHE A 165 6.59 -3.15 -3.68
N ALA A 166 6.16 -3.13 -4.95
CA ALA A 166 6.63 -4.07 -5.96
C ALA A 166 8.13 -3.91 -6.24
N ILE A 167 8.65 -2.67 -6.27
CA ILE A 167 10.09 -2.42 -6.37
C ILE A 167 10.82 -3.04 -5.17
N TYR A 168 10.31 -2.85 -3.96
CA TYR A 168 10.90 -3.41 -2.75
C TYR A 168 10.96 -4.95 -2.80
N ILE A 169 9.87 -5.63 -3.17
CA ILE A 169 9.85 -7.10 -3.33
C ILE A 169 10.84 -7.54 -4.42
N SER A 170 10.98 -6.77 -5.49
CA SER A 170 11.94 -7.07 -6.57
C SER A 170 13.38 -7.14 -6.05
N HIS A 171 13.72 -6.35 -5.03
CA HIS A 171 15.06 -6.28 -4.45
C HIS A 171 15.31 -7.35 -3.36
N LEU A 172 14.26 -7.94 -2.78
CA LEU A 172 14.42 -8.98 -1.76
C LEU A 172 15.06 -10.29 -2.25
N LYS A 173 15.02 -10.62 -3.57
CA LYS A 173 15.78 -11.78 -4.11
C LYS A 173 17.14 -11.45 -4.71
N THR A 174 17.47 -10.18 -4.92
CA THR A 174 18.80 -9.85 -5.47
C THR A 174 19.91 -9.95 -4.42
N GLY A 175 19.58 -10.22 -3.15
CA GLY A 175 20.54 -10.50 -2.06
C GLY A 175 20.99 -11.96 -1.92
N GLY A 176 20.73 -12.83 -2.90
CA GLY A 176 21.05 -14.27 -2.85
C GLY A 176 22.07 -14.76 -3.88
N SER A 177 22.63 -13.88 -4.70
CA SER A 177 23.65 -14.23 -5.68
C SER A 177 24.66 -13.09 -5.81
N THR A 178 25.39 -12.84 -4.73
CA THR A 178 26.70 -12.19 -4.81
C THR A 178 27.73 -13.29 -5.09
N GLU A 179 27.78 -13.74 -6.34
CA GLU A 179 29.00 -14.35 -6.89
C GLU A 179 29.81 -13.23 -7.56
N GLY A 180 31.08 -13.12 -7.19
CA GLY A 180 32.04 -12.12 -7.67
C GLY A 180 32.18 -10.95 -6.69
N GLY A 181 33.16 -10.90 -5.78
CA GLY A 181 34.53 -11.29 -6.01
C GLY A 181 35.18 -10.27 -6.94
N ASP A 182 35.37 -9.05 -6.45
CA ASP A 182 36.52 -8.23 -6.83
C ASP A 182 36.87 -7.29 -5.68
N GLN A 183 38.13 -7.42 -5.28
CA GLN A 183 38.83 -6.51 -4.40
C GLN A 183 38.75 -5.09 -4.94
N GLN A 184 38.58 -4.11 -4.06
CA GLN A 184 39.44 -2.94 -4.14
C GLN A 184 39.60 -2.30 -2.77
N GLU A 185 40.81 -2.49 -2.24
CA GLU A 185 41.50 -1.54 -1.37
C GLU A 185 41.37 -0.12 -1.96
N VAL A 186 40.97 0.86 -1.14
CA VAL A 186 41.81 1.88 -0.48
C VAL A 186 40.92 2.64 0.51
#